data_AF-A0A833Z588-F1
#
_entry.id   AF-A0A833Z588-F1
#
_cell.length_a   1.000
_cell.length_b   1.000
_cell.length_c   1.000
_cell.angle_alpha   90.00
_cell.angle_beta   90.00
_cell.angle_gamma   90.00
#
_symmetry.space_group_name_H-M   'P 1'
#
loop_
_entity.id
_entity.type
_entity.pdbx_description
1 polymer ?
#
loop_
_entity_poly.entity_id
_entity_poly.type
_entity_poly.pdbx_seq_one_letter_code
_entity_poly.pdbx_strand_id
1 'polypeptide(L)'
;MPDNRVQCCLYFIAPSGHGLKPLDIEFMKRLHEKVNIIPLIAKADTLTPEECQQFKKQIMKEIQEHKIKIYEFPETDDEEENKLVKKIKDRLPLAVVGSNTIIEVNGKRVRGRQYPWGVAEVENGEHCDFTILRNMLIRTHMQDLKDVTNNVHYENYRSRKLAAVTYNGVDNNKNKGQLTKSPLAQMEEERREHVAKMKKMEMEMEQVFEMKVKEKVQKLKDSEAELQRRHEQMKKNLEAQHKELEEKRRQFEDEKANWEAQQRILEQQNSSRTLEKNKKKGKIF
;
A
#
# COMPACT_ATOMS: atom_id res chain seq x y z
N MET A 1 6.41 -16.68 -22.86
CA MET A 1 5.29 -16.10 -23.63
C MET A 1 5.31 -14.59 -23.41
N PRO A 2 5.19 -13.75 -24.46
CA PRO A 2 5.10 -12.30 -24.30
C PRO A 2 3.79 -11.90 -23.61
N ASP A 3 3.85 -10.94 -22.70
CA ASP A 3 2.68 -10.37 -22.01
C ASP A 3 2.10 -9.20 -22.81
N ASN A 4 0.92 -9.40 -23.40
CA ASN A 4 0.22 -8.41 -24.23
C ASN A 4 -0.88 -7.65 -23.47
N ARG A 5 -0.98 -7.81 -22.15
CA ARG A 5 -1.99 -7.10 -21.34
C ARG A 5 -1.67 -5.60 -21.30
N VAL A 6 -2.69 -4.77 -21.31
CA VAL A 6 -2.53 -3.32 -21.20
C VAL A 6 -2.26 -2.96 -19.74
N GLN A 7 -1.08 -2.40 -19.45
CA GLN A 7 -0.70 -2.02 -18.09
C GLN A 7 -1.31 -0.68 -17.65
N CYS A 8 -1.59 0.20 -18.60
CA CYS A 8 -2.04 1.56 -18.33
C CYS A 8 -2.86 2.09 -19.51
N CYS A 9 -3.94 2.81 -19.20
CA CYS A 9 -4.72 3.57 -20.15
C CYS A 9 -4.58 5.06 -19.87
N LEU A 10 -3.98 5.78 -20.82
CA LEU A 10 -3.93 7.24 -20.81
C LEU A 10 -5.26 7.78 -21.37
N TYR A 11 -6.07 8.35 -20.50
CA TYR A 11 -7.40 8.82 -20.86
C TYR A 11 -7.37 10.33 -21.14
N PHE A 12 -7.45 10.71 -22.41
CA PHE A 12 -7.37 12.10 -22.84
C PHE A 12 -8.74 12.80 -22.76
N ILE A 13 -8.83 13.76 -21.86
CA ILE A 13 -9.99 14.63 -21.65
C ILE A 13 -9.78 15.89 -22.49
N ALA A 14 -10.80 16.26 -23.27
CA ALA A 14 -10.76 17.47 -24.08
C ALA A 14 -10.71 18.73 -23.19
N PRO A 15 -9.92 19.76 -23.55
CA PRO A 15 -9.80 20.99 -22.78
C PRO A 15 -11.04 21.89 -22.98
N SER A 16 -12.17 21.49 -22.41
CA SER A 16 -13.44 22.21 -22.56
C SER A 16 -13.61 23.35 -21.55
N GLY A 17 -12.83 23.35 -20.47
CA GLY A 17 -12.91 24.30 -19.36
C GLY A 17 -14.11 24.08 -18.40
N HIS A 18 -15.00 23.14 -18.70
CA HIS A 18 -16.19 22.87 -17.89
C HIS A 18 -15.98 21.66 -16.99
N GLY A 19 -16.23 20.45 -17.49
CA GLY A 19 -16.09 19.19 -16.74
C GLY A 19 -15.87 18.01 -17.68
N LEU A 20 -16.11 16.80 -17.17
CA LEU A 20 -16.13 15.59 -17.99
C LEU A 20 -17.39 15.57 -18.85
N LYS A 21 -17.25 15.11 -20.10
CA LYS A 21 -18.44 14.87 -20.92
C LYS A 21 -19.18 13.65 -20.38
N PRO A 22 -20.51 13.57 -20.52
CA PRO A 22 -21.27 12.38 -20.16
C PRO A 22 -20.73 11.09 -20.81
N LEU A 23 -20.23 11.21 -22.04
CA LEU A 23 -19.56 10.14 -22.75
C LEU A 23 -18.27 9.69 -22.05
N ASP A 24 -17.48 10.64 -21.54
CA ASP A 24 -16.23 10.34 -20.86
C ASP A 24 -16.48 9.58 -19.55
N ILE A 25 -17.50 10.02 -18.80
CA ILE A 25 -17.97 9.36 -17.57
C ILE A 25 -18.36 7.91 -17.84
N GLU A 26 -19.19 7.68 -18.85
CA GLU A 26 -19.66 6.33 -19.21
C GLU A 26 -18.51 5.42 -19.67
N PHE A 27 -17.56 5.95 -20.45
CA PHE A 27 -16.38 5.20 -20.87
C PHE A 27 -15.47 4.84 -19.70
N MET A 28 -15.14 5.82 -18.85
CA MET A 28 -14.27 5.59 -17.70
C MET A 28 -14.91 4.61 -16.72
N LYS A 29 -16.23 4.67 -16.49
CA LYS A 29 -16.98 3.68 -15.70
C LYS A 29 -16.91 2.26 -16.25
N ARG A 30 -16.85 2.07 -17.57
CA ARG A 30 -16.72 0.72 -18.15
C ARG A 30 -15.29 0.20 -18.12
N LEU A 31 -14.32 1.10 -18.00
CA LEU A 31 -12.90 0.82 -18.13
C LEU A 31 -12.19 0.68 -16.78
N HIS A 32 -12.65 1.38 -15.74
CA HIS A 32 -11.95 1.50 -14.45
C HIS A 32 -11.71 0.18 -13.71
N GLU A 33 -12.48 -0.88 -13.99
CA GLU A 33 -12.25 -2.21 -13.39
C GLU A 33 -11.25 -3.07 -14.17
N LYS A 34 -10.90 -2.67 -15.40
CA LYS A 34 -10.17 -3.50 -16.36
C LYS A 34 -8.72 -3.06 -16.57
N VAL A 35 -8.41 -1.80 -16.32
CA VAL A 35 -7.07 -1.23 -16.55
C VAL A 35 -6.86 -0.02 -15.66
N ASN A 36 -5.59 0.26 -15.35
CA ASN A 36 -5.15 1.46 -14.65
C ASN A 36 -5.42 2.71 -15.51
N ILE A 37 -6.37 3.55 -15.12
CA ILE A 37 -6.70 4.78 -15.85
C ILE A 37 -5.90 5.96 -15.29
N ILE A 38 -5.16 6.65 -16.16
CA ILE A 38 -4.52 7.94 -15.84
C ILE A 38 -5.23 9.05 -16.63
N PRO A 39 -6.00 9.93 -15.98
CA PRO A 39 -6.68 11.03 -16.66
C PRO A 39 -5.70 12.14 -17.03
N LEU A 40 -5.76 12.56 -18.29
CA LEU A 40 -4.91 13.61 -18.87
C LEU A 40 -5.77 14.70 -19.50
N ILE A 41 -5.47 15.98 -19.24
CA ILE A 41 -6.04 17.08 -20.01
C ILE A 41 -5.21 17.24 -21.30
N ALA A 42 -5.85 16.99 -22.44
CA ALA A 42 -5.22 17.10 -23.75
C ALA A 42 -5.04 18.57 -24.15
N LYS A 43 -3.99 18.87 -24.93
CA LYS A 43 -3.74 20.21 -25.50
C LYS A 43 -3.87 21.31 -24.44
N ALA A 44 -3.22 21.11 -23.29
CA ALA A 44 -3.35 22.03 -22.14
C ALA A 44 -2.92 23.46 -22.44
N ASP A 45 -2.13 23.67 -23.51
CA ASP A 45 -1.73 24.98 -24.03
C ASP A 45 -2.90 25.81 -24.61
N THR A 46 -4.12 25.27 -24.67
CA THR A 46 -5.33 26.03 -25.03
C THR A 46 -6.08 26.60 -23.83
N LEU A 47 -5.62 26.36 -22.60
CA LEU A 47 -6.22 26.86 -21.37
C LEU A 47 -5.24 27.79 -20.67
N THR A 48 -5.76 28.83 -20.00
CA THR A 48 -4.94 29.63 -19.08
C THR A 48 -4.57 28.80 -17.84
N PRO A 49 -3.53 29.18 -17.08
CA PRO A 49 -3.19 28.51 -15.82
C PRO A 49 -4.37 28.46 -14.83
N GLU A 50 -5.16 29.53 -14.76
CA GLU A 50 -6.32 29.64 -13.87
C GLU A 50 -7.46 28.71 -14.33
N GLU A 51 -7.79 28.72 -15.62
CA GLU A 51 -8.79 27.82 -16.21
C GLU A 51 -8.39 26.36 -16.05
N CYS A 52 -7.11 26.03 -16.29
CA CYS A 52 -6.57 24.70 -16.11
C CYS A 52 -6.71 24.23 -14.65
N GLN A 53 -6.39 25.10 -13.68
CA GLN A 53 -6.53 24.77 -12.26
C GLN A 53 -8.00 24.52 -11.86
N GLN A 54 -8.93 25.35 -12.34
CA GLN A 54 -10.36 25.16 -12.10
C GLN A 54 -10.87 23.87 -12.75
N PHE A 55 -10.46 23.61 -14.00
CA PHE A 55 -10.86 22.43 -14.75
C PHE A 55 -10.34 21.14 -14.10
N LYS A 56 -9.10 21.12 -13.60
CA LYS A 56 -8.54 20.00 -12.81
C LYS A 56 -9.41 19.68 -11.59
N LYS A 57 -9.78 20.70 -10.81
CA LYS A 57 -10.64 20.53 -9.63
C LYS A 57 -12.00 19.96 -10.00
N GLN A 58 -12.61 20.48 -11.07
CA GLN A 58 -13.92 20.03 -11.51
C GLN A 58 -13.90 18.58 -12.02
N ILE A 59 -12.88 18.19 -12.81
CA ILE A 59 -12.70 16.80 -13.24
C ILE A 59 -12.56 15.86 -12.04
N MET A 60 -11.70 16.19 -11.07
CA MET A 60 -11.48 15.33 -9.90
C MET A 60 -12.75 15.17 -9.05
N LYS A 61 -13.51 16.26 -8.89
CA LYS A 61 -14.82 16.24 -8.22
C LYS A 61 -15.79 15.28 -8.93
N GLU A 62 -15.91 15.39 -10.25
CA GLU A 62 -16.81 14.54 -11.03
C GLU A 62 -16.37 13.06 -11.03
N ILE A 63 -15.06 12.78 -11.09
CA ILE A 63 -14.52 11.40 -10.94
C ILE A 63 -14.97 10.80 -9.62
N GLN A 64 -14.87 11.57 -8.52
CA GLN A 64 -15.26 11.12 -7.19
C GLN A 64 -16.77 10.93 -7.05
N GLU A 65 -17.57 11.90 -7.53
CA GLU A 65 -19.04 11.83 -7.51
C GLU A 65 -19.57 10.62 -8.28
N HIS A 66 -18.96 10.29 -9.42
CA HIS A 66 -19.34 9.16 -10.26
C HIS A 66 -18.70 7.83 -9.83
N LYS A 67 -17.91 7.82 -8.74
CA LYS A 67 -17.19 6.65 -8.19
C LYS A 67 -16.32 5.95 -9.23
N ILE A 68 -15.69 6.74 -10.10
CA ILE A 68 -14.75 6.24 -11.10
C ILE A 68 -13.42 5.97 -10.40
N LYS A 69 -12.83 4.79 -10.66
CA LYS A 69 -11.57 4.37 -10.05
C LYS A 69 -10.45 4.71 -11.02
N ILE A 70 -9.67 5.73 -10.71
CA ILE A 70 -8.45 6.01 -11.46
C ILE A 70 -7.29 5.27 -10.80
N TYR A 71 -6.14 5.23 -11.47
CA TYR A 71 -4.94 4.64 -10.90
C TYR A 71 -4.57 5.37 -9.60
N GLU A 72 -4.51 4.60 -8.52
CA GLU A 72 -4.06 5.06 -7.22
C GLU A 72 -2.63 4.57 -7.01
N PHE A 73 -1.74 5.50 -6.70
CA PHE A 73 -0.37 5.16 -6.38
C PHE A 73 -0.33 4.41 -5.03
N PRO A 74 0.35 3.25 -4.96
CA PRO A 74 0.50 2.49 -3.73
C PRO A 74 1.23 3.31 -2.68
N GLU A 75 0.90 3.08 -1.41
CA GLU A 75 1.67 3.61 -0.29
C GLU A 75 2.89 2.71 -0.09
N THR A 76 4.07 3.30 0.10
CA THR A 76 5.30 2.56 0.39
C THR A 76 5.79 2.88 1.80
N ASP A 77 6.69 2.07 2.36
CA ASP A 77 7.30 2.36 3.66
C ASP A 77 8.35 3.50 3.58
N ASP A 78 8.66 3.96 2.36
CA ASP A 78 9.61 5.03 2.10
C ASP A 78 8.90 6.41 2.13
N GLU A 79 9.22 7.22 3.14
CA GLU A 79 8.66 8.57 3.29
C GLU A 79 9.00 9.51 2.12
N GLU A 80 10.19 9.39 1.51
CA GLU A 80 10.61 10.25 0.40
C GLU A 80 9.87 9.89 -0.88
N GLU A 81 9.65 8.61 -1.12
CA GLU A 81 8.83 8.13 -2.23
C GLU A 81 7.36 8.57 -2.07
N ASN A 82 6.80 8.43 -0.87
CA ASN A 82 5.45 8.92 -0.56
C ASN A 82 5.30 10.43 -0.77
N LYS A 83 6.32 11.23 -0.43
CA LYS A 83 6.33 12.68 -0.72
C LYS A 83 6.31 12.95 -2.22
N LEU A 84 7.06 12.19 -3.02
CA LEU A 84 7.05 12.31 -4.48
C LEU A 84 5.67 11.92 -5.05
N VAL A 85 5.12 10.80 -4.61
CA VAL A 85 3.78 10.33 -5.00
C VAL A 85 2.72 11.38 -4.69
N LYS A 86 2.76 11.99 -3.50
CA LYS A 86 1.83 13.05 -3.11
C LYS A 86 1.89 14.25 -4.07
N LYS A 87 3.09 14.69 -4.45
CA LYS A 87 3.27 15.78 -5.44
C LYS A 87 2.66 15.42 -6.80
N ILE A 88 2.72 14.15 -7.21
CA ILE A 88 2.10 13.70 -8.46
C ILE A 88 0.57 13.66 -8.31
N LYS A 89 0.05 13.12 -7.20
CA LYS A 89 -1.39 13.09 -6.87
C LYS A 89 -1.98 14.51 -6.89
N ASP A 90 -1.30 15.49 -6.31
CA ASP A 90 -1.75 16.89 -6.26
C ASP A 90 -1.81 17.57 -7.64
N ARG A 91 -1.15 17.01 -8.65
CA ARG A 91 -1.15 17.54 -10.03
C ARG A 91 -2.18 16.86 -10.93
N LEU A 92 -2.84 15.81 -10.46
CA LEU A 92 -3.86 15.09 -11.24
C LEU A 92 -5.16 15.93 -11.40
N PRO A 93 -5.84 15.82 -12.56
CA PRO A 93 -5.38 15.18 -13.80
C PRO A 93 -4.21 15.95 -14.45
N LEU A 94 -3.26 15.23 -15.06
CA LEU A 94 -2.05 15.86 -15.61
C LEU A 94 -2.40 16.65 -16.88
N ALA A 95 -1.97 17.90 -16.94
CA ALA A 95 -2.23 18.78 -18.08
C ALA A 95 -1.05 18.71 -19.05
N VAL A 96 -1.25 18.12 -20.23
CA VAL A 96 -0.14 17.76 -21.13
C VAL A 96 -0.21 18.47 -22.48
N VAL A 97 0.97 18.81 -22.98
CA VAL A 97 1.19 19.34 -24.32
C VAL A 97 2.09 18.37 -25.07
N GLY A 98 1.70 18.00 -26.29
CA GLY A 98 2.50 17.13 -27.15
C GLY A 98 3.05 17.90 -28.34
N SER A 99 4.30 17.63 -28.73
CA SER A 99 4.88 18.14 -29.96
C SER A 99 5.91 17.15 -30.53
N ASN A 100 5.87 16.97 -31.86
CA ASN A 100 6.90 16.26 -32.61
C ASN A 100 7.96 17.22 -33.18
N THR A 101 7.72 18.52 -33.10
CA THR A 101 8.58 19.56 -33.67
C THR A 101 9.67 19.95 -32.67
N ILE A 102 10.91 20.03 -33.16
CA ILE A 102 12.05 20.54 -32.41
C ILE A 102 12.30 21.97 -32.85
N ILE A 103 12.38 22.87 -31.87
CA ILE A 103 12.61 24.30 -32.05
C ILE A 103 13.79 24.75 -31.20
N GLU A 104 14.42 25.85 -31.56
CA GLU A 104 15.54 26.41 -30.82
C GLU A 104 15.04 27.56 -29.94
N VAL A 105 15.19 27.41 -28.62
CA VAL A 105 14.82 28.41 -27.61
C VAL A 105 16.05 28.65 -26.75
N ASN A 106 16.52 29.89 -26.67
CA ASN A 106 17.72 30.27 -25.89
C ASN A 106 18.96 29.40 -26.21
N GLY A 107 19.18 29.08 -27.49
CA GLY A 107 20.30 28.24 -27.95
C GLY A 107 20.17 26.75 -27.61
N LYS A 108 19.02 26.30 -27.07
CA LYS A 108 18.74 24.90 -26.77
C LYS A 108 17.67 24.37 -27.71
N ARG A 109 17.89 23.16 -28.22
CA ARG A 109 16.92 22.42 -29.03
C ARG A 109 15.92 21.73 -28.10
N VAL A 110 14.68 22.21 -28.10
CA VAL A 110 13.60 21.70 -27.26
C VAL A 110 12.42 21.26 -28.12
N ARG A 111 11.63 20.30 -27.63
CA ARG A 111 10.35 19.96 -28.26
C ARG A 111 9.30 20.97 -27.82
N GLY A 112 8.59 21.58 -28.76
CA GLY A 112 7.62 22.61 -28.44
C GLY A 112 6.67 22.93 -29.58
N ARG A 113 5.61 23.69 -29.26
CA ARG A 113 4.67 24.23 -30.23
C ARG A 113 4.92 25.73 -30.39
N GLN A 114 5.20 26.16 -31.62
CA GLN A 114 5.43 27.57 -31.94
C GLN A 114 4.09 28.25 -32.26
N TYR A 115 3.85 29.38 -31.61
CA TYR A 115 2.73 30.29 -31.89
C TYR A 115 3.29 31.69 -32.23
N PRO A 116 2.46 32.58 -32.84
CA PRO A 116 2.86 33.97 -33.07
C PRO A 116 3.19 34.74 -31.78
N TRP A 117 2.56 34.37 -30.66
CA TRP A 117 2.74 35.01 -29.36
C TRP A 117 3.76 34.34 -28.44
N GLY A 118 4.37 33.22 -28.84
CA GLY A 118 5.34 32.53 -28.01
C GLY A 118 5.48 31.05 -28.31
N VAL A 119 6.15 30.35 -27.39
CA VAL A 119 6.50 28.94 -27.54
C VAL A 119 6.01 28.15 -26.34
N ALA A 120 5.21 27.12 -26.59
CA ALA A 120 4.86 26.12 -25.59
C ALA A 120 5.88 24.98 -25.60
N GLU A 121 6.89 25.07 -24.72
CA GLU A 121 7.88 24.02 -24.51
C GLU A 121 7.27 22.80 -23.79
N VAL A 122 7.43 21.60 -24.35
CA VAL A 122 6.85 20.36 -23.83
C VAL A 122 7.55 19.87 -22.56
N GLU A 123 8.86 20.10 -22.43
CA GLU A 123 9.63 19.64 -21.27
C GLU A 123 9.74 20.68 -20.15
N ASN A 124 9.10 21.84 -20.31
CA ASN A 124 9.07 22.89 -19.30
C ASN A 124 7.91 22.65 -18.32
N GLY A 125 8.25 22.46 -17.04
CA GLY A 125 7.28 22.20 -15.96
C GLY A 125 6.38 23.38 -15.59
N GLU A 126 6.72 24.59 -16.06
CA GLU A 126 5.86 25.77 -15.95
C GLU A 126 4.80 25.81 -17.04
N HIS A 127 5.03 25.14 -18.18
CA HIS A 127 4.09 25.11 -19.31
C HIS A 127 3.14 23.91 -19.25
N CYS A 128 3.63 22.73 -18.87
CA CYS A 128 2.79 21.53 -18.77
C CYS A 128 3.38 20.44 -17.87
N ASP A 129 2.55 19.45 -17.53
CA ASP A 129 2.90 18.32 -16.66
C ASP A 129 3.48 17.11 -17.44
N PHE A 130 3.94 17.29 -18.69
CA PHE A 130 4.44 16.19 -19.52
C PHE A 130 5.64 15.47 -18.89
N THR A 131 6.55 16.20 -18.25
CA THR A 131 7.72 15.62 -17.57
C THR A 131 7.30 14.70 -16.41
N ILE A 132 6.23 15.07 -15.69
CA ILE A 132 5.65 14.26 -14.62
C ILE A 132 5.06 12.98 -15.21
N LEU A 133 4.24 13.09 -16.26
CA LEU A 133 3.66 11.92 -16.95
C LEU A 133 4.74 10.96 -17.45
N ARG A 134 5.76 11.48 -18.13
CA ARG A 134 6.87 10.68 -18.64
C ARG A 134 7.57 9.94 -17.51
N ASN A 135 8.02 10.66 -16.49
CA ASN A 135 8.79 10.07 -15.39
C ASN A 135 7.96 8.99 -14.67
N MET A 136 6.66 9.25 -14.45
CA MET A 136 5.73 8.28 -13.89
C MET A 136 5.69 6.99 -14.72
N LEU A 137 5.45 7.10 -16.03
CA LEU A 137 5.23 5.94 -16.90
C LEU A 137 6.48 5.10 -17.15
N ILE A 138 7.64 5.74 -17.34
CA ILE A 138 8.85 5.04 -17.81
C ILE A 138 9.95 4.87 -16.76
N ARG A 139 9.90 5.60 -15.63
CA ARG A 139 10.97 5.56 -14.62
C ARG A 139 10.50 5.01 -13.29
N THR A 140 9.41 5.51 -12.75
CA THR A 140 9.05 5.24 -11.34
C THR A 140 7.94 4.20 -11.18
N HIS A 141 6.82 4.31 -11.90
CA HIS A 141 5.61 3.52 -11.59
C HIS A 141 5.30 2.42 -12.61
N MET A 142 6.21 2.15 -13.56
CA MET A 142 6.00 1.11 -14.58
C MET A 142 5.79 -0.27 -13.96
N GLN A 143 6.56 -0.61 -12.93
CA GLN A 143 6.47 -1.93 -12.30
C GLN A 143 5.16 -2.05 -11.52
N ASP A 144 4.80 -1.04 -10.74
CA ASP A 144 3.54 -1.05 -10.02
C ASP A 144 2.32 -1.14 -10.96
N LEU A 145 2.32 -0.40 -12.07
CA LEU A 145 1.26 -0.51 -13.09
C LEU A 145 1.12 -1.95 -13.62
N LYS A 146 2.23 -2.69 -13.77
CA LYS A 146 2.20 -4.12 -14.12
C LYS A 146 1.64 -4.97 -13.00
N ASP A 147 2.05 -4.72 -11.77
CA ASP A 147 1.65 -5.50 -10.59
C ASP A 147 0.16 -5.33 -10.31
N VAL A 148 -0.38 -4.11 -10.35
CA VAL A 148 -1.83 -3.85 -10.26
C VAL A 148 -2.59 -4.51 -11.41
N THR A 149 -2.05 -4.43 -12.63
CA THR A 149 -2.67 -5.10 -13.79
C THR A 149 -2.75 -6.61 -13.59
N ASN A 150 -1.71 -7.22 -13.03
CA ASN A 150 -1.66 -8.65 -12.79
C ASN A 150 -2.55 -9.08 -11.62
N ASN A 151 -2.37 -8.44 -10.46
CA ASN A 151 -2.93 -8.89 -9.19
C ASN A 151 -4.36 -8.40 -8.95
N VAL A 152 -4.77 -7.33 -9.62
CA VAL A 152 -6.11 -6.75 -9.48
C VAL A 152 -6.91 -6.97 -10.76
N HIS A 153 -6.53 -6.33 -11.86
CA HIS A 153 -7.37 -6.33 -13.07
C HIS A 153 -7.49 -7.72 -13.71
N TYR A 154 -6.36 -8.40 -13.88
CA TYR A 154 -6.33 -9.73 -14.49
C TYR A 154 -6.92 -10.79 -13.56
N GLU A 155 -6.59 -10.80 -12.26
CA GLU A 155 -7.18 -11.76 -11.32
C GLU A 155 -8.70 -11.56 -11.17
N ASN A 156 -9.21 -10.32 -11.20
CA ASN A 156 -10.66 -10.06 -11.26
C ASN A 156 -11.29 -10.60 -12.56
N TYR A 157 -10.61 -10.45 -13.70
CA TYR A 157 -11.07 -11.04 -14.96
C TYR A 157 -11.05 -12.58 -14.91
N ARG A 158 -9.96 -13.16 -14.42
CA ARG A 158 -9.76 -14.61 -14.30
C ARG A 158 -10.79 -15.23 -13.38
N SER A 159 -11.02 -14.65 -12.21
CA SER A 159 -12.04 -15.09 -11.26
C SER A 159 -13.43 -15.09 -11.89
N ARG A 160 -13.81 -14.00 -12.58
CA ARG A 160 -15.10 -13.89 -13.29
C ARG A 160 -15.24 -14.92 -14.42
N LYS A 161 -14.18 -15.18 -15.19
CA LYS A 161 -14.19 -16.18 -16.27
C LYS A 161 -14.28 -17.61 -15.75
N LEU A 162 -13.54 -17.94 -14.70
CA LEU A 162 -13.59 -19.27 -14.09
C LEU A 162 -14.98 -19.55 -13.50
N ALA A 163 -15.58 -18.58 -12.82
CA ALA A 163 -16.95 -18.69 -12.31
C ALA A 163 -17.99 -18.90 -13.42
N ALA A 164 -17.82 -18.27 -14.58
CA ALA A 164 -18.72 -18.48 -15.73
C ALA A 164 -18.55 -19.87 -16.36
N VAL A 165 -17.32 -20.41 -16.39
CA VAL A 165 -17.05 -21.75 -16.95
C VAL A 165 -17.58 -22.85 -16.03
N THR A 166 -17.50 -22.70 -14.70
CA THR A 166 -18.10 -23.68 -13.77
C THR A 166 -19.62 -23.70 -13.84
N TYR A 167 -20.26 -22.57 -14.15
CA TYR A 167 -21.71 -22.50 -14.43
C TYR A 167 -22.08 -23.13 -15.79
N ASN A 168 -21.36 -22.78 -16.87
CA ASN A 168 -21.69 -23.26 -18.22
C ASN A 168 -21.18 -24.70 -18.51
N GLY A 169 -20.29 -25.25 -17.69
CA GLY A 169 -19.77 -26.61 -17.82
C GLY A 169 -20.77 -27.71 -17.48
N VAL A 170 -21.97 -27.34 -17.01
CA VAL A 170 -23.04 -28.29 -16.69
C VAL A 170 -23.96 -28.56 -17.89
N ASP A 171 -24.04 -27.65 -18.87
CA ASP A 171 -24.96 -27.76 -20.01
C ASP A 171 -24.38 -28.49 -21.24
N ASN A 172 -23.05 -28.56 -21.37
CA ASN A 172 -22.43 -29.08 -22.60
C ASN A 172 -22.36 -30.61 -22.73
N ASN A 173 -22.97 -31.38 -21.83
CA ASN A 173 -22.96 -32.85 -21.92
C ASN A 173 -24.30 -33.50 -22.30
N LYS A 174 -25.31 -32.72 -22.73
CA LYS A 174 -26.57 -33.24 -23.28
C LYS A 174 -26.79 -32.76 -24.72
N ASN A 175 -26.01 -33.29 -25.66
CA ASN A 175 -26.41 -33.24 -27.07
C ASN A 175 -26.12 -34.55 -27.79
N LYS A 176 -27.01 -35.53 -27.54
CA LYS A 176 -27.45 -36.56 -28.50
C LYS A 176 -28.65 -37.30 -27.91
N GLY A 177 -29.87 -36.96 -28.32
CA GLY A 177 -31.04 -37.80 -28.04
C GLY A 177 -32.40 -37.09 -28.06
N GLN A 178 -33.08 -37.22 -29.20
CA GLN A 178 -34.54 -37.31 -29.39
C GLN A 178 -35.49 -36.19 -28.89
N LEU A 179 -36.17 -35.59 -29.89
CA LEU A 179 -37.37 -34.75 -29.77
C LEU A 179 -38.59 -35.57 -29.31
N THR A 180 -39.04 -35.47 -28.05
CA THR A 180 -40.42 -35.85 -27.67
C THR A 180 -40.96 -35.18 -26.37
N LYS A 181 -40.60 -33.93 -26.00
CA LYS A 181 -41.27 -33.23 -24.87
C LYS A 181 -41.48 -31.74 -25.13
N SER A 182 -42.59 -31.20 -24.61
CA SER A 182 -43.00 -29.80 -24.74
C SER A 182 -41.94 -28.84 -24.15
N PRO A 183 -41.53 -27.78 -24.86
CA PRO A 183 -40.45 -26.86 -24.45
C PRO A 183 -40.62 -26.23 -23.07
N LEU A 184 -41.85 -26.06 -22.58
CA LEU A 184 -42.12 -25.42 -21.29
C LEU A 184 -41.79 -26.34 -20.10
N ALA A 185 -41.99 -27.65 -20.26
CA ALA A 185 -41.69 -28.65 -19.22
C ALA A 185 -40.18 -28.89 -19.06
N GLN A 186 -39.41 -28.81 -20.15
CA GLN A 186 -37.95 -28.89 -20.11
C GLN A 186 -37.34 -27.70 -19.36
N MET A 187 -37.85 -26.48 -19.60
CA MET A 187 -37.33 -25.27 -18.97
C MET A 187 -37.63 -25.22 -17.45
N GLU A 188 -38.73 -25.82 -17.01
CA GLU A 188 -39.09 -25.92 -15.58
C GLU A 188 -38.29 -27.01 -14.86
N GLU A 189 -38.05 -28.14 -15.52
CA GLU A 189 -37.22 -29.24 -15.01
C GLU A 189 -35.74 -28.81 -14.89
N GLU A 190 -35.19 -28.11 -15.90
CA GLU A 190 -33.85 -27.53 -15.87
C GLU A 190 -33.68 -26.48 -14.78
N ARG A 191 -34.68 -25.60 -14.59
CA ARG A 191 -34.67 -24.63 -13.49
C ARG A 191 -34.65 -25.34 -12.13
N ARG A 192 -35.41 -26.42 -11.97
CA ARG A 192 -35.46 -27.20 -10.73
C ARG A 192 -34.15 -27.93 -10.45
N GLU A 193 -33.52 -28.52 -11.47
CA GLU A 193 -32.20 -29.13 -11.38
C GLU A 193 -31.13 -28.10 -11.01
N HIS A 194 -31.14 -26.91 -11.64
CA HIS A 194 -30.21 -25.83 -11.35
C HIS A 194 -30.35 -25.30 -9.92
N VAL A 195 -31.58 -25.09 -9.45
CA VAL A 195 -31.85 -24.66 -8.07
C VAL A 195 -31.38 -25.72 -7.06
N ALA A 196 -31.61 -27.00 -7.33
CA ALA A 196 -31.12 -28.09 -6.47
C ALA A 196 -29.59 -28.14 -6.42
N LYS A 197 -28.92 -27.92 -7.56
CA LYS A 197 -27.46 -27.90 -7.63
C LYS A 197 -26.86 -26.70 -6.92
N MET A 198 -27.47 -25.52 -7.06
CA MET A 198 -27.10 -24.32 -6.32
C MET A 198 -27.21 -24.52 -4.82
N LYS A 199 -28.31 -25.11 -4.36
CA LYS A 199 -28.52 -25.42 -2.94
C LYS A 199 -27.50 -26.43 -2.41
N LYS A 200 -27.12 -27.43 -3.22
CA LYS A 200 -26.07 -28.38 -2.85
C LYS A 200 -24.70 -27.71 -2.74
N MET A 201 -24.36 -26.85 -3.69
CA MET A 201 -23.09 -26.10 -3.67
C MET A 201 -23.02 -25.13 -2.49
N GLU A 202 -24.13 -24.47 -2.16
CA GLU A 202 -24.26 -23.62 -0.97
C GLU A 202 -24.00 -24.41 0.32
N MET A 203 -24.62 -25.59 0.47
CA MET A 203 -24.37 -26.48 1.63
C MET A 203 -22.92 -26.95 1.71
N GLU A 204 -22.30 -27.31 0.57
CA GLU A 204 -20.88 -27.71 0.53
C GLU A 204 -19.96 -26.52 0.90
N MET A 205 -20.26 -25.32 0.41
CA MET A 205 -19.51 -24.11 0.76
C MET A 205 -19.62 -23.78 2.25
N GLU A 206 -20.83 -23.90 2.81
CA GLU A 206 -21.10 -23.65 4.22
C GLU A 206 -20.35 -24.65 5.12
N GLN A 207 -20.32 -25.94 4.74
CA GLN A 207 -19.52 -26.95 5.44
C GLN A 207 -18.01 -26.66 5.39
N VAL A 208 -17.48 -26.27 4.22
CA VAL A 208 -16.06 -25.91 4.08
C VAL A 208 -15.74 -24.66 4.90
N PHE A 209 -16.64 -23.68 4.92
CA PHE A 209 -16.50 -22.47 5.73
C PHE A 209 -16.48 -22.82 7.22
N GLU A 210 -17.43 -23.63 7.70
CA GLU A 210 -17.50 -24.05 9.09
C GLU A 210 -16.24 -24.83 9.52
N MET A 211 -15.74 -25.71 8.65
CA MET A 211 -14.51 -26.46 8.88
C MET A 211 -13.29 -25.53 8.97
N LYS A 212 -13.17 -24.54 8.06
CA LYS A 212 -12.09 -23.54 8.11
C LYS A 212 -12.17 -22.63 9.34
N VAL A 213 -13.38 -22.24 9.75
CA VAL A 213 -13.59 -21.45 10.98
C VAL A 213 -13.14 -22.26 12.19
N LYS A 214 -13.55 -23.53 12.31
CA LYS A 214 -13.10 -24.41 13.40
C LYS A 214 -11.58 -24.56 13.42
N GLU A 215 -10.96 -24.79 12.26
CA GLU A 215 -9.50 -24.90 12.15
C GLU A 215 -8.78 -23.61 12.59
N LYS A 216 -9.29 -22.43 12.15
CA LYS A 216 -8.71 -21.13 12.53
C LYS A 216 -8.88 -20.81 14.00
N VAL A 217 -10.05 -21.10 14.57
CA VAL A 217 -10.32 -20.92 16.01
C VAL A 217 -9.41 -21.82 16.83
N GLN A 218 -9.22 -23.08 16.42
CA GLN A 218 -8.30 -23.99 17.10
C GLN A 218 -6.85 -23.48 17.04
N LYS A 219 -6.38 -23.05 15.85
CA LYS A 219 -5.03 -22.45 15.70
C LYS A 219 -4.83 -21.21 16.56
N LEU A 220 -5.84 -20.34 16.66
CA LEU A 220 -5.79 -19.16 17.53
C LEU A 220 -5.67 -19.57 19.00
N LYS A 221 -6.46 -20.55 19.44
CA LYS A 221 -6.42 -21.06 20.81
C LYS A 221 -5.06 -21.68 21.16
N ASP A 222 -4.47 -22.44 20.24
CA ASP A 222 -3.14 -23.03 20.43
C ASP A 222 -2.06 -21.94 20.50
N SER A 223 -2.16 -20.92 19.64
CA SER A 223 -1.24 -19.77 19.64
C SER A 223 -1.36 -18.94 20.91
N GLU A 224 -2.57 -18.72 21.42
CA GLU A 224 -2.80 -18.00 22.68
C GLU A 224 -2.21 -18.77 23.86
N ALA A 225 -2.39 -20.09 23.90
CA ALA A 225 -1.81 -20.95 24.93
C ALA A 225 -0.27 -20.95 24.89
N GLU A 226 0.34 -20.94 23.71
CA GLU A 226 1.80 -20.82 23.57
C GLU A 226 2.29 -19.45 24.06
N LEU A 227 1.61 -18.37 23.68
CA LEU A 227 1.96 -17.02 24.10
C LEU A 227 1.87 -16.88 25.63
N GLN A 228 0.82 -17.44 26.24
CA GLN A 228 0.64 -17.46 27.69
C GLN A 228 1.80 -18.19 28.38
N ARG A 229 2.22 -19.35 27.86
CA ARG A 229 3.38 -20.10 28.39
C ARG A 229 4.67 -19.31 28.28
N ARG A 230 4.92 -18.64 27.15
CA ARG A 230 6.11 -17.79 26.97
C ARG A 230 6.11 -16.60 27.94
N HIS A 231 4.96 -15.97 28.12
CA HIS A 231 4.81 -14.85 29.04
C HIS A 231 5.08 -15.29 30.49
N GLU A 232 4.55 -16.43 30.90
CA GLU A 232 4.77 -16.98 32.24
C GLU A 232 6.24 -17.41 32.46
N GLN A 233 6.89 -17.97 31.45
CA GLN A 233 8.32 -18.28 31.50
C GLN A 233 9.17 -17.01 31.62
N MET A 234 8.86 -15.98 30.83
CA MET A 234 9.58 -14.71 30.87
C MET A 234 9.41 -14.02 32.22
N LYS A 235 8.21 -14.05 32.79
CA LYS A 235 7.92 -13.51 34.13
C LYS A 235 8.75 -14.22 35.21
N LYS A 236 8.80 -15.56 35.20
CA LYS A 236 9.64 -16.32 36.14
C LYS A 236 11.13 -15.98 36.00
N ASN A 237 11.62 -15.82 34.77
CA ASN A 237 13.01 -15.43 34.53
C ASN A 237 13.31 -14.02 35.07
N LEU A 238 12.40 -13.06 34.87
CA LEU A 238 12.53 -11.70 35.41
C LEU A 238 12.51 -11.68 36.95
N GLU A 239 11.62 -12.46 37.57
CA GLU A 239 11.57 -12.59 39.03
C GLU A 239 12.86 -13.21 39.59
N ALA A 240 13.42 -14.21 38.91
CA ALA A 240 14.71 -14.80 39.29
C ALA A 240 15.87 -13.81 39.16
N GLN A 241 15.93 -13.06 38.05
CA GLN A 241 16.94 -12.01 37.86
C GLN A 241 16.82 -10.89 38.90
N HIS A 242 15.60 -10.47 39.22
CA HIS A 242 15.37 -9.46 40.26
C HIS A 242 15.89 -9.93 41.62
N LYS A 243 15.57 -11.17 41.99
CA LYS A 243 16.05 -11.75 43.26
C LYS A 243 17.58 -11.89 43.30
N GLU A 244 18.20 -12.28 42.19
CA GLU A 244 19.66 -12.35 42.08
C GLU A 244 20.31 -10.96 42.22
N LEU A 245 19.73 -9.94 41.59
CA LEU A 245 20.19 -8.55 41.71
C LEU A 245 20.03 -8.01 43.13
N GLU A 246 18.92 -8.30 43.81
CA GLU A 246 18.71 -7.93 45.21
C GLU A 246 19.74 -8.60 46.12
N GLU A 247 20.05 -9.88 45.91
CA GLU A 247 21.03 -10.60 46.69
C GLU A 247 22.46 -10.07 46.48
N LYS A 248 22.83 -9.78 45.22
CA LYS A 248 24.11 -9.11 44.89
C LYS A 248 24.18 -7.72 45.51
N ARG A 249 23.08 -6.95 45.49
CA ARG A 249 23.03 -5.64 46.13
C ARG A 249 23.23 -5.74 47.64
N ARG A 250 22.57 -6.69 48.29
CA ARG A 250 22.74 -6.92 49.74
C ARG A 250 24.18 -7.31 50.08
N GLN A 251 24.77 -8.24 49.33
CA GLN A 251 26.18 -8.62 49.50
C GLN A 251 27.12 -7.43 49.34
N PHE A 252 26.89 -6.59 48.33
CA PHE A 252 27.68 -5.38 48.12
C PHE A 252 27.52 -4.36 49.26
N GLU A 253 26.30 -4.18 49.78
CA GLU A 253 26.05 -3.31 50.94
C GLU A 253 26.75 -3.83 52.21
N ASP A 254 26.73 -5.14 52.45
CA ASP A 254 27.45 -5.78 53.57
C ASP A 254 28.97 -5.65 53.42
N GLU A 255 29.52 -5.88 52.22
CA GLU A 255 30.95 -5.69 51.92
C GLU A 255 31.37 -4.23 52.10
N LYS A 256 30.57 -3.29 51.61
CA LYS A 256 30.81 -1.85 51.78
C LYS A 256 30.81 -1.46 53.25
N ALA A 257 29.83 -1.93 54.04
CA ALA A 257 29.77 -1.65 55.47
C ALA A 257 30.99 -2.23 56.22
N ASN A 258 31.42 -3.44 55.89
CA ASN A 258 32.63 -4.06 56.44
C ASN A 258 33.90 -3.27 56.07
N TRP A 259 34.02 -2.85 54.81
CA TRP A 259 35.16 -2.05 54.36
C TRP A 259 35.21 -0.68 55.05
N GLU A 260 34.07 0.01 55.18
CA GLU A 260 33.98 1.28 55.92
C GLU A 260 34.34 1.10 57.40
N ALA A 261 33.91 0.01 58.04
CA ALA A 261 34.27 -0.30 59.42
C ALA A 261 35.78 -0.55 59.56
N GLN A 262 36.39 -1.29 58.64
CA GLN A 262 37.84 -1.54 58.62
C GLN A 262 38.63 -0.23 58.40
N GLN A 263 38.19 0.63 57.49
CA GLN A 263 38.82 1.94 57.26
C GLN A 263 38.76 2.82 58.51
N ARG A 264 37.61 2.90 59.20
CA ARG A 264 37.49 3.65 60.46
C ARG A 264 38.43 3.13 61.55
N ILE A 265 38.59 1.81 61.67
CA ILE A 265 39.54 1.20 62.61
C ILE A 265 40.98 1.56 62.23
N LEU A 266 41.32 1.50 60.95
CA LEU A 266 42.66 1.82 60.45
C LEU A 266 43.00 3.31 60.65
N GLU A 267 42.05 4.21 60.40
CA GLU A 267 42.17 5.64 60.66
C GLU A 267 42.36 5.93 62.16
N GLN A 268 41.57 5.28 63.03
CA GLN A 268 41.76 5.39 64.48
C GLN A 268 43.16 4.92 64.91
N GLN A 269 43.63 3.77 64.39
CA GLN A 269 44.97 3.26 64.69
C GLN A 269 46.08 4.18 64.17
N ASN A 270 45.93 4.76 62.98
CA ASN A 270 46.89 5.72 62.44
C ASN A 270 46.90 7.03 63.24
N SER A 271 45.73 7.53 63.66
CA SER A 271 45.65 8.73 64.51
C SER A 271 46.32 8.50 65.87
N SER A 272 46.07 7.35 66.51
CA SER A 272 46.77 6.95 67.75
C SER A 272 48.29 6.83 67.56
N ARG A 273 48.76 6.22 66.46
CA ARG A 273 50.20 6.13 66.14
C ARG A 273 50.84 7.50 65.86
N THR A 274 50.09 8.43 65.28
CA THR A 274 50.56 9.80 64.99
C THR A 274 50.66 10.61 66.28
N LEU A 275 49.70 10.47 67.20
CA LEU A 275 49.74 11.04 68.55
C LEU A 275 50.92 10.50 69.37
N GLU A 276 51.22 9.19 69.28
CA GLU A 276 52.41 8.60 69.92
C GLU A 276 53.73 9.13 69.33
N LYS A 277 53.81 9.29 68.00
CA LYS A 277 54.99 9.88 67.34
C LYS A 277 55.20 11.34 67.71
N ASN A 278 54.12 12.13 67.83
CA ASN A 278 54.20 13.53 68.25
C ASN A 278 54.57 13.67 69.74
N LYS A 279 54.10 12.78 70.62
CA LYS A 279 54.58 12.72 72.02
C LYS A 279 56.07 12.39 72.12
N LYS A 280 56.62 11.58 71.21
CA LYS A 280 58.06 11.27 71.15
C LYS A 280 58.90 12.42 70.58
N LYS A 281 58.37 13.24 69.67
CA LYS A 281 59.07 14.40 69.08
C LYS A 281 59.00 15.67 69.95
N GLY A 282 57.96 15.86 70.76
CA GLY A 282 57.82 17.00 71.67
C GLY A 282 58.66 16.94 72.95
N LYS A 283 59.55 15.94 73.10
CA LYS A 283 60.44 15.77 74.26
C LYS A 283 61.91 16.10 73.97
N ILE A 284 62.21 16.69 72.82
CA ILE A 284 63.56 17.13 72.45
C ILE A 284 63.46 18.58 71.98
N PHE A 285 63.44 19.51 72.92
CA PHE A 285 64.06 20.84 72.89
C PHE A 285 64.06 21.37 74.33
#